data_AF-U9UHE3-F1
#
_entry.id   AF-U9UHE3-F1
#
_cell.length_a   1.000
_cell.length_b   1.000
_cell.length_c   1.000
_cell.angle_alpha   90.00
_cell.angle_beta   90.00
_cell.angle_gamma   90.00
#
_symmetry.space_group_name_H-M   'P 1'
#
loop_
_entity.id
_entity.type
_entity.pdbx_description
1 polymer ?
#
loop_
_entity_poly.entity_id
_entity_poly.type
_entity_poly.pdbx_seq_one_letter_code
_entity_poly.pdbx_strand_id
1 'polypeptide(L)'
;MNLFDDDYVCRHPYFRISISDVGGHVRTLEYYYSNFAKQKDDKMKLGTETGETGLYDVNIGKVMEYVKHKIVNKYQINRYTSYLSVPLAKAILGLPVGKLDAVKKENVKDHEGKLQTYEELVSMGLINLVPAGTLYLIRLPYLWVCAIAEYSTDPDLSNWKSMLQYDDPINWQNFEDFNAKFLALHLGLFRLLGYEKINLKKFLKGADFSHSFPDVEVALPETRNIKLYKLLHRYPVAKTYKNQEAKYVNLTKMRNGYIDLDLLQNDDIKKYTGCVFLNAAGAP
;
A
#
# COMPACT_ATOMS: atom_id res chain seq x y z
N MET A 1 31.65 -9.83 13.83
CA MET A 1 30.67 -10.66 14.56
C MET A 1 29.68 -11.15 13.52
N ASN A 2 29.66 -12.45 13.22
CA ASN A 2 28.74 -13.00 12.22
C ASN A 2 27.37 -13.19 12.88
N LEU A 3 26.41 -12.33 12.54
CA LEU A 3 25.06 -12.37 13.09
C LEU A 3 24.31 -13.64 12.67
N PHE A 4 24.50 -14.04 11.41
CA PHE A 4 23.93 -15.20 10.72
C PHE A 4 24.90 -15.62 9.60
N ASP A 5 24.69 -16.81 9.02
CA ASP A 5 25.47 -17.35 7.90
C ASP A 5 24.62 -17.45 6.62
N ASP A 6 25.27 -17.81 5.51
CA ASP A 6 24.60 -17.92 4.20
C ASP A 6 23.52 -19.01 4.19
N ASP A 7 23.68 -20.08 4.98
CA ASP A 7 22.71 -21.17 5.07
C ASP A 7 21.40 -20.67 5.70
N TYR A 8 21.50 -19.91 6.81
CA TYR A 8 20.34 -19.26 7.44
C TYR A 8 19.62 -18.32 6.48
N VAL A 9 20.38 -17.47 5.77
CA VAL A 9 19.81 -16.53 4.78
C VAL A 9 19.06 -17.28 3.68
N CYS A 10 19.63 -18.37 3.17
CA CYS A 10 19.01 -19.18 2.12
C CYS A 10 17.72 -19.87 2.61
N ARG A 11 17.73 -20.40 3.83
CA ARG A 11 16.63 -21.21 4.39
C ARG A 11 15.50 -20.38 5.02
N HIS A 12 15.71 -19.08 5.27
CA HIS A 12 14.71 -18.26 5.95
C HIS A 12 14.14 -17.15 5.03
N PRO A 13 13.18 -17.45 4.14
CA PRO A 13 12.55 -16.47 3.25
C PRO A 13 12.03 -15.22 3.97
N TYR A 14 11.38 -15.40 5.12
CA TYR A 14 10.80 -14.28 5.87
C TYR A 14 11.85 -13.30 6.42
N PHE A 15 13.06 -13.80 6.72
CA PHE A 15 14.19 -12.95 7.12
C PHE A 15 14.65 -12.10 5.93
N ARG A 16 14.83 -12.71 4.76
CA ARG A 16 15.21 -12.00 3.53
C ARG A 16 14.20 -10.92 3.13
N ILE A 17 12.90 -11.26 3.18
CA ILE A 17 11.81 -10.32 2.91
C ILE A 17 11.88 -9.15 3.91
N SER A 18 12.01 -9.43 5.20
CA SER A 18 12.08 -8.39 6.21
C SER A 18 13.24 -7.41 6.01
N ILE A 19 14.42 -7.88 5.56
CA ILE A 19 15.56 -7.00 5.20
C ILE A 19 15.19 -6.08 4.04
N SER A 20 14.50 -6.59 3.01
CA SER A 20 14.01 -5.77 1.90
C SER A 20 13.03 -4.70 2.40
N ASP A 21 12.19 -5.03 3.37
CA ASP A 21 11.14 -4.15 3.89
C ASP A 21 11.67 -3.04 4.80
N VAL A 22 12.83 -3.25 5.43
CA VAL A 22 13.58 -2.22 6.20
C VAL A 22 14.68 -1.53 5.37
N GLY A 23 15.07 -2.16 4.26
CA GLY A 23 16.19 -1.76 3.43
C GLY A 23 16.01 -0.38 2.80
N GLY A 24 17.13 0.30 2.54
CA GLY A 24 17.12 1.65 1.96
C GLY A 24 16.93 2.78 2.98
N HIS A 25 16.83 2.47 4.28
CA HIS A 25 16.89 3.47 5.35
C HIS A 25 17.84 3.03 6.47
N VAL A 26 19.00 3.70 6.58
CA VAL A 26 20.14 3.24 7.40
C VAL A 26 19.77 3.04 8.87
N ARG A 27 19.10 4.01 9.49
CA ARG A 27 18.71 3.90 10.91
C ARG A 27 17.71 2.77 11.18
N THR A 28 16.89 2.46 10.18
CA THR A 28 15.90 1.38 10.27
C THR A 28 16.58 0.01 10.23
N LEU A 29 17.60 -0.14 9.37
CA LEU A 29 18.48 -1.31 9.36
C LEU A 29 19.26 -1.46 10.67
N GLU A 30 19.77 -0.38 11.25
CA GLU A 30 20.46 -0.43 12.54
C GLU A 30 19.54 -0.95 13.66
N TYR A 31 18.29 -0.47 13.73
CA TYR A 31 17.31 -0.96 14.71
C TYR A 31 16.99 -2.44 14.51
N TYR A 32 16.87 -2.87 13.25
CA TYR A 32 16.62 -4.26 12.89
C TYR A 32 17.75 -5.16 13.39
N TYR A 33 18.99 -4.90 12.98
CA TYR A 33 20.12 -5.75 13.35
C TYR A 33 20.43 -5.70 14.84
N SER A 34 20.26 -4.55 15.49
CA SER A 34 20.46 -4.44 16.95
C SER A 34 19.46 -5.30 17.73
N ASN A 35 18.18 -5.28 17.35
CA ASN A 35 17.15 -6.07 18.02
C ASN A 35 17.26 -7.56 17.67
N PHE A 36 17.61 -7.88 16.42
CA PHE A 36 17.88 -9.25 15.99
C PHE A 36 19.04 -9.86 16.80
N ALA A 37 20.16 -9.14 16.93
CA ALA A 37 21.32 -9.57 17.72
C ALA A 37 20.93 -9.86 19.17
N LYS A 38 20.20 -8.92 19.78
CA LYS A 38 19.74 -9.05 21.17
C LYS A 38 18.86 -10.29 21.36
N GLN A 39 17.87 -10.50 20.48
CA GLN A 39 17.00 -11.68 20.58
C GLN A 39 17.79 -12.97 20.39
N LYS A 40 18.74 -13.01 19.46
CA LYS A 40 19.64 -14.15 19.27
C LYS A 40 20.41 -14.46 20.54
N ASP A 41 21.04 -13.46 21.13
CA ASP A 41 21.85 -13.60 22.34
C ASP A 41 21.01 -14.03 23.55
N ASP A 42 19.80 -13.47 23.71
CA ASP A 42 18.86 -13.84 24.77
C ASP A 42 18.41 -15.31 24.62
N LYS A 43 18.16 -15.78 23.39
CA LYS A 43 17.81 -17.18 23.10
C LYS A 43 18.98 -18.13 23.34
N MET A 44 20.19 -17.74 22.97
CA MET A 44 21.40 -18.50 23.26
C MET A 44 21.64 -18.68 24.77
N LYS A 45 21.32 -17.67 25.59
CA LYS A 45 21.45 -17.77 27.06
C LYS A 45 20.41 -18.68 27.72
N LEU A 46 19.24 -18.85 27.10
CA LEU A 46 18.14 -19.69 27.60
C LEU A 46 18.25 -21.17 27.19
N GLY A 47 18.94 -21.48 26.10
CA GLY A 47 19.13 -22.85 25.61
C GLY A 47 20.33 -23.55 26.25
N THR A 48 20.16 -24.12 27.45
CA THR A 48 21.26 -24.73 28.21
C THR A 48 21.58 -26.22 27.94
N GLU A 49 20.97 -26.95 27.00
CA GLU A 49 21.29 -28.39 26.87
C GLU A 49 21.47 -28.99 25.46
N THR A 50 21.29 -28.26 24.35
CA THR A 50 21.44 -28.86 23.00
C THR A 50 22.36 -28.12 22.02
N GLY A 51 23.02 -27.02 22.41
CA GLY A 51 24.11 -26.39 21.61
C GLY A 51 23.73 -25.79 20.24
N GLU A 52 22.50 -26.00 19.78
CA GLU A 52 21.94 -25.59 18.49
C GLU A 52 20.52 -25.09 18.78
N THR A 53 20.01 -23.91 18.40
CA THR A 53 20.48 -22.83 17.53
C THR A 53 19.67 -21.56 17.87
N GLY A 54 20.15 -20.69 18.78
CA GLY A 54 19.43 -19.46 19.16
C GLY A 54 19.14 -18.50 17.99
N LEU A 55 19.78 -18.72 16.84
CA LEU A 55 19.54 -18.05 15.57
C LEU A 55 18.19 -18.41 14.91
N TYR A 56 17.82 -19.70 14.89
CA TYR A 56 16.55 -20.15 14.29
C TYR A 56 15.34 -19.89 15.21
N ASP A 57 15.59 -19.60 16.49
CA ASP A 57 14.56 -19.24 17.47
C ASP A 57 14.23 -17.74 17.49
N VAL A 58 14.90 -16.92 16.67
CA VAL A 58 14.62 -15.49 16.58
C VAL A 58 13.26 -15.28 15.91
N ASN A 59 12.36 -14.58 16.59
CA ASN A 59 11.06 -14.24 16.03
C ASN A 59 11.16 -12.95 15.21
N ILE A 60 11.29 -13.11 13.89
CA ILE A 60 11.39 -11.99 12.94
C ILE A 60 10.18 -11.05 13.02
N GLY A 61 8.98 -11.56 13.25
CA GLY A 61 7.78 -10.73 13.41
C GLY A 61 7.91 -9.75 14.58
N LYS A 62 8.37 -10.25 15.74
CA LYS A 62 8.69 -9.39 16.91
C LYS A 62 9.84 -8.43 16.64
N VAL A 63 10.82 -8.84 15.82
CA VAL A 63 11.88 -7.92 15.39
C VAL A 63 11.28 -6.76 14.59
N MET A 64 10.41 -7.05 13.62
CA MET A 64 9.78 -6.04 12.76
C MET A 64 8.82 -5.13 13.53
N GLU A 65 8.03 -5.67 14.44
CA GLU A 65 7.15 -4.90 15.33
C GLU A 65 7.96 -3.89 16.17
N TYR A 66 9.06 -4.34 16.77
CA TYR A 66 9.98 -3.47 17.51
C TYR A 66 10.54 -2.35 16.63
N VAL A 67 11.00 -2.69 15.42
CA VAL A 67 11.57 -1.72 14.48
C VAL A 67 10.51 -0.68 14.09
N LYS A 68 9.28 -1.11 13.78
CA LYS A 68 8.15 -0.22 13.50
C LYS A 68 7.91 0.76 14.64
N HIS A 69 7.82 0.28 15.88
CA HIS A 69 7.66 1.13 17.06
C HIS A 69 8.81 2.12 17.25
N LYS A 70 10.06 1.68 17.04
CA LYS A 70 11.23 2.57 17.14
C LYS A 70 11.20 3.69 16.11
N ILE A 71 10.82 3.38 14.86
CA ILE A 71 10.70 4.36 13.79
C ILE A 71 9.60 5.36 14.13
N VAL A 72 8.39 4.89 14.44
CA VAL A 72 7.25 5.75 14.77
C VAL A 72 7.60 6.72 15.90
N ASN A 73 8.24 6.23 16.96
CA ASN A 73 8.62 7.05 18.11
C ASN A 73 9.77 8.01 17.80
N LYS A 74 10.82 7.56 17.10
CA LYS A 74 12.02 8.36 16.82
C LYS A 74 11.71 9.51 15.86
N TYR A 75 10.97 9.22 14.79
CA TYR A 75 10.64 10.16 13.74
C TYR A 75 9.31 10.89 14.00
N GLN A 76 8.63 10.55 15.10
CA GLN A 76 7.34 11.14 15.47
C GLN A 76 6.34 11.08 14.31
N ILE A 77 6.24 9.92 13.65
CA ILE A 77 5.40 9.74 12.45
C ILE A 77 3.97 10.21 12.73
N ASN A 78 3.45 9.92 13.92
CA ASN A 78 2.14 10.34 14.40
C ASN A 78 1.92 11.87 14.41
N ARG A 79 2.98 12.68 14.51
CA ARG A 79 2.90 14.15 14.47
C ARG A 79 2.98 14.71 13.05
N TYR A 80 3.61 13.97 12.13
CA TYR A 80 3.79 14.38 10.74
C TYR A 80 2.81 13.72 9.77
N THR A 81 1.79 13.03 10.29
CA THR A 81 0.81 12.25 9.51
C THR A 81 0.18 13.05 8.37
N SER A 82 -0.24 14.28 8.64
CA SER A 82 -0.86 15.18 7.66
C SER A 82 0.10 15.58 6.52
N TYR A 83 1.40 15.67 6.81
CA TYR A 83 2.42 16.06 5.84
C TYR A 83 2.98 14.88 5.05
N LEU A 84 2.86 13.65 5.57
CA LEU A 84 3.40 12.44 4.94
C LEU A 84 2.42 11.74 3.99
N SER A 85 1.12 12.05 4.04
CA SER A 85 0.12 11.50 3.11
C SER A 85 0.44 11.82 1.63
N VAL A 86 0.81 13.06 1.32
CA VAL A 86 1.15 13.47 -0.05
C VAL A 86 2.44 12.81 -0.56
N PRO A 87 3.57 12.86 0.18
CA PRO A 87 4.78 12.12 -0.18
C PRO A 87 4.54 10.62 -0.33
N LEU A 88 3.75 10.01 0.55
CA LEU A 88 3.41 8.60 0.46
C LEU A 88 2.64 8.28 -0.83
N ALA A 89 1.61 9.06 -1.16
CA ALA A 89 0.85 8.89 -2.38
C ALA A 89 1.73 9.04 -3.63
N LYS A 90 2.60 10.06 -3.67
CA LYS A 90 3.54 10.24 -4.78
C LYS A 90 4.56 9.11 -4.88
N ALA A 91 5.02 8.56 -3.75
CA ALA A 91 5.93 7.42 -3.71
C ALA A 91 5.28 6.15 -4.30
N ILE A 92 4.07 5.81 -3.85
CA ILE A 92 3.34 4.63 -4.34
C ILE A 92 3.00 4.77 -5.83
N LEU A 93 2.56 5.95 -6.28
CA LEU A 93 2.21 6.22 -7.67
C LEU A 93 3.43 6.43 -8.59
N GLY A 94 4.66 6.46 -8.05
CA GLY A 94 5.87 6.72 -8.82
C GLY A 94 5.85 8.07 -9.54
N LEU A 95 5.36 9.11 -8.87
CA LEU A 95 5.31 10.48 -9.39
C LEU A 95 6.60 11.23 -9.02
N PRO A 96 7.27 11.86 -10.00
CA PRO A 96 8.49 12.61 -9.73
C PRO A 96 8.21 13.93 -9.02
N VAL A 97 9.18 14.40 -8.23
CA VAL A 97 9.13 15.64 -7.45
C VAL A 97 10.44 16.44 -7.58
N GLY A 98 10.35 17.76 -7.47
CA GLY A 98 11.49 18.64 -7.26
C GLY A 98 11.84 18.76 -5.77
N LYS A 99 13.13 18.95 -5.46
CA LYS A 99 13.60 19.09 -4.06
C LYS A 99 13.00 20.31 -3.34
N LEU A 100 12.94 21.43 -4.06
CA LEU A 100 12.46 22.71 -3.55
C LEU A 100 10.93 22.85 -3.67
N ASP A 101 10.26 21.84 -4.24
CA ASP A 101 8.81 21.87 -4.38
C ASP A 101 8.17 21.77 -2.99
N ALA A 102 7.14 22.58 -2.77
CA ALA A 102 6.29 22.45 -1.60
C ALA A 102 5.51 21.13 -1.65
N VAL A 103 5.42 20.47 -0.50
CA VAL A 103 4.65 19.26 -0.31
C VAL A 103 3.18 19.64 -0.23
N LYS A 104 2.49 19.55 -1.37
CA LYS A 104 1.06 19.89 -1.47
C LYS A 104 0.29 19.02 -2.44
N LYS A 105 -1.03 19.05 -2.29
CA LYS A 105 -1.99 18.49 -3.25
C LYS A 105 -2.01 19.40 -4.49
N GLU A 106 -2.16 18.82 -5.67
CA GLU A 106 -1.97 19.52 -6.96
C GLU A 106 -3.05 20.59 -7.22
N ASN A 107 -4.30 20.34 -6.83
CA ASN A 107 -5.44 21.22 -7.15
C ASN A 107 -6.17 21.79 -5.91
N VAL A 108 -5.50 21.86 -4.77
CA VAL A 108 -6.07 22.45 -3.55
C VAL A 108 -5.49 23.84 -3.37
N LYS A 109 -6.36 24.85 -3.19
CA LYS A 109 -5.93 26.23 -2.92
C LYS A 109 -5.10 26.25 -1.63
N ASP A 110 -3.94 26.90 -1.69
CA ASP A 110 -3.03 27.00 -0.55
C ASP A 110 -3.76 27.69 0.62
N HIS A 111 -3.75 27.07 1.80
CA HIS A 111 -3.97 27.81 3.03
C HIS A 111 -2.67 28.55 3.36
N GLU A 112 -2.76 29.78 3.90
CA GLU A 112 -1.64 30.70 4.17
C GLU A 112 -0.67 30.22 5.28
N GLY A 113 -0.20 28.98 5.19
CA GLY A 113 0.82 28.39 6.05
C GLY A 113 2.09 28.05 5.25
N LYS A 114 3.25 28.15 5.89
CA LYS A 114 4.51 27.68 5.31
C LYS A 114 4.42 26.17 5.06
N LEU A 115 4.36 25.77 3.79
CA LEU A 115 4.42 24.37 3.39
C LEU A 115 5.86 23.86 3.49
N GLN A 116 6.02 22.62 3.95
CA GLN A 116 7.32 21.95 3.94
C GLN A 116 7.76 21.61 2.53
N THR A 117 9.06 21.64 2.26
CA THR A 117 9.63 21.17 0.99
C THR A 117 10.05 19.70 1.08
N TYR A 118 10.23 19.05 -0.07
CA TYR A 118 10.78 17.68 -0.10
C TYR A 118 12.22 17.62 0.45
N GLU A 119 13.01 18.68 0.28
CA GLU A 119 14.35 18.79 0.86
C GLU A 119 14.33 18.82 2.39
N GLU A 120 13.38 19.53 2.99
CA GLU A 120 13.19 19.54 4.45
C GLU A 120 12.81 18.14 4.96
N LEU A 121 11.93 17.41 4.25
CA LEU A 121 11.57 16.03 4.63
C LEU A 121 12.76 15.05 4.53
N VAL A 122 13.63 15.19 3.52
CA VAL A 122 14.87 14.43 3.42
C VAL A 122 15.81 14.75 4.57
N SER A 123 15.95 16.03 4.91
CA SER A 123 16.82 16.49 6.00
C SER A 123 16.34 15.97 7.37
N MET A 124 15.04 15.74 7.53
CA MET A 124 14.46 15.09 8.71
C MET A 124 14.62 13.56 8.71
N GLY A 125 15.09 12.97 7.61
CA GLY A 125 15.19 11.52 7.44
C GLY A 125 13.83 10.83 7.30
N LEU A 126 12.78 11.55 6.86
CA LEU A 126 11.44 10.99 6.71
C LEU A 126 11.23 10.31 5.36
N ILE A 127 11.93 10.79 4.33
CA ILE A 127 11.89 10.27 2.96
C ILE A 127 13.29 10.23 2.37
N ASN A 128 13.48 9.39 1.36
CA ASN A 128 14.67 9.42 0.52
C ASN A 128 14.30 9.82 -0.91
N LEU A 129 15.17 10.59 -1.56
CA LEU A 129 15.01 10.98 -2.96
C LEU A 129 16.07 10.29 -3.82
N VAL A 130 15.62 9.64 -4.89
CA VAL A 130 16.48 8.99 -5.88
C VAL A 130 16.40 9.76 -7.21
N PRO A 131 17.53 10.11 -7.85
CA PRO A 131 17.51 10.82 -9.13
C PRO A 131 16.71 10.07 -10.20
N ALA A 132 15.90 10.82 -10.94
CA ALA A 132 15.10 10.34 -12.07
C ALA A 132 15.09 11.43 -13.17
N GLY A 133 16.19 11.54 -13.90
CA GLY A 133 16.42 12.63 -14.84
C GLY A 133 16.68 13.95 -14.11
N THR A 134 15.91 14.99 -14.43
CA THR A 134 15.99 16.31 -13.78
C THR A 134 15.20 16.40 -12.47
N LEU A 135 14.35 15.41 -12.18
CA LEU A 135 13.51 15.31 -10.99
C LEU A 135 13.94 14.11 -10.12
N TYR A 136 13.21 13.86 -9.04
CA TYR A 136 13.49 12.79 -8.09
C TYR A 136 12.26 11.92 -7.86
N LEU A 137 12.49 10.62 -7.63
CA LEU A 137 11.47 9.71 -7.10
C LEU A 137 11.63 9.58 -5.59
N ILE A 138 10.51 9.50 -4.89
CA ILE A 138 10.49 9.24 -3.44
C ILE A 138 10.64 7.74 -3.23
N ARG A 139 11.63 7.34 -2.42
CA ARG A 139 11.79 5.95 -1.97
C ARG A 139 11.51 5.86 -0.48
N LEU A 140 10.61 4.93 -0.15
CA LEU A 140 10.24 4.55 1.20
C LEU A 140 10.36 3.03 1.32
N PRO A 141 11.02 2.51 2.38
CA PRO A 141 10.95 1.09 2.69
C PRO A 141 9.50 0.67 2.97
N TYR A 142 9.14 -0.59 2.68
CA TYR A 142 7.76 -1.05 2.85
C TYR A 142 7.28 -0.92 4.30
N LEU A 143 8.13 -1.16 5.29
CA LEU A 143 7.78 -0.97 6.70
C LEU A 143 7.39 0.49 7.01
N TRP A 144 8.05 1.46 6.35
CA TRP A 144 7.70 2.89 6.49
C TRP A 144 6.38 3.22 5.83
N VAL A 145 6.08 2.64 4.67
CA VAL A 145 4.78 2.77 4.00
C VAL A 145 3.67 2.30 4.94
N CYS A 146 3.81 1.11 5.53
CA CYS A 146 2.85 0.58 6.50
C CYS A 146 2.73 1.48 7.74
N ALA A 147 3.85 1.94 8.32
CA ALA A 147 3.84 2.80 9.50
C ALA A 147 3.17 4.15 9.22
N ILE A 148 3.47 4.80 8.09
CA ILE A 148 2.83 6.07 7.72
C ILE A 148 1.33 5.85 7.51
N ALA A 149 0.94 4.78 6.80
CA ALA A 149 -0.46 4.47 6.56
C ALA A 149 -1.23 4.21 7.85
N GLU A 150 -0.72 3.34 8.71
CA GLU A 150 -1.33 2.95 10.00
C GLU A 150 -1.59 4.17 10.89
N TYR A 151 -0.61 5.05 11.03
CA TYR A 151 -0.69 6.21 11.91
C TYR A 151 -1.34 7.43 11.26
N SER A 152 -1.60 7.42 9.95
CA SER A 152 -2.19 8.58 9.27
C SER A 152 -3.57 8.93 9.82
N THR A 153 -3.82 10.24 9.93
CA THR A 153 -5.12 10.81 10.29
C THR A 153 -5.88 11.30 9.06
N ASP A 154 -5.30 11.17 7.85
CA ASP A 154 -5.95 11.59 6.62
C ASP A 154 -7.12 10.64 6.31
N PRO A 155 -8.37 11.14 6.21
CA PRO A 155 -9.53 10.33 5.88
C PRO A 155 -9.36 9.57 4.56
N ASP A 156 -8.66 10.17 3.60
CA ASP A 156 -8.42 9.56 2.29
C ASP A 156 -7.49 8.35 2.39
N LEU A 157 -6.63 8.31 3.42
CA LEU A 157 -5.73 7.19 3.70
C LEU A 157 -6.35 6.16 4.65
N SER A 158 -7.36 6.54 5.42
CA SER A 158 -8.06 5.64 6.36
C SER A 158 -8.65 4.41 5.67
N ASN A 159 -9.16 4.57 4.44
CA ASN A 159 -9.73 3.46 3.66
C ASN A 159 -8.66 2.43 3.23
N TRP A 160 -7.39 2.83 3.22
CA TRP A 160 -6.27 2.01 2.72
C TRP A 160 -5.46 1.36 3.84
N LYS A 161 -5.72 1.70 5.11
CA LYS A 161 -5.02 1.10 6.28
C LYS A 161 -5.15 -0.42 6.32
N SER A 162 -6.30 -0.95 5.94
CA SER A 162 -6.54 -2.39 5.87
C SER A 162 -5.76 -3.08 4.74
N MET A 163 -5.36 -2.34 3.71
CA MET A 163 -4.59 -2.88 2.59
C MET A 163 -3.08 -2.77 2.78
N LEU A 164 -2.62 -1.83 3.60
CA LEU A 164 -1.20 -1.57 3.88
C LEU A 164 -0.79 -2.12 5.25
N GLN A 165 -1.28 -3.32 5.58
CA GLN A 165 -0.90 -4.03 6.80
C GLN A 165 0.34 -4.90 6.53
N TYR A 166 1.36 -4.75 7.38
CA TYR A 166 2.64 -5.43 7.17
C TYR A 166 2.53 -6.96 7.33
N ASP A 167 1.75 -7.43 8.31
CA ASP A 167 1.63 -8.86 8.65
C ASP A 167 0.45 -9.57 7.97
N ASP A 168 -0.32 -8.88 7.12
CA ASP A 168 -1.43 -9.50 6.39
C ASP A 168 -0.88 -10.20 5.14
N PRO A 169 -0.94 -11.55 5.04
CA PRO A 169 -0.42 -12.26 3.89
C PRO A 169 -1.22 -11.92 2.63
N ILE A 170 -0.55 -11.28 1.67
CA ILE A 170 -1.09 -11.12 0.32
C ILE A 170 -1.08 -12.50 -0.36
N ASN A 171 -2.21 -13.20 -0.29
CA ASN A 171 -2.38 -14.50 -0.93
C ASN A 171 -2.40 -14.32 -2.46
N TRP A 172 -1.28 -14.65 -3.11
CA TRP A 172 -1.11 -14.56 -4.57
C TRP A 172 -2.15 -15.38 -5.35
N GLN A 173 -2.73 -16.41 -4.75
CA GLN A 173 -3.83 -17.21 -5.32
C GLN A 173 -5.10 -16.37 -5.53
N ASN A 174 -5.19 -15.19 -4.92
CA ASN A 174 -6.28 -14.23 -5.08
C ASN A 174 -5.80 -12.98 -5.86
N PHE A 175 -5.08 -13.16 -6.97
CA PHE A 175 -4.53 -12.04 -7.75
C PHE A 175 -5.61 -11.04 -8.20
N GLU A 176 -6.84 -11.50 -8.47
CA GLU A 176 -7.97 -10.65 -8.84
C GLU A 176 -8.37 -9.73 -7.68
N ASP A 177 -8.43 -10.27 -6.46
CA ASP A 177 -8.71 -9.52 -5.22
C ASP A 177 -7.64 -8.44 -5.00
N PHE A 178 -6.37 -8.83 -5.13
CA PHE A 178 -5.24 -7.92 -5.08
C PHE A 178 -5.37 -6.81 -6.12
N ASN A 179 -5.67 -7.14 -7.39
CA ASN A 179 -5.81 -6.15 -8.46
C ASN A 179 -6.96 -5.18 -8.21
N ALA A 180 -8.12 -5.67 -7.77
CA ALA A 180 -9.26 -4.81 -7.44
C ALA A 180 -8.92 -3.84 -6.32
N LYS A 181 -8.31 -4.35 -5.24
CA LYS A 181 -7.81 -3.54 -4.13
C LYS A 181 -6.78 -2.52 -4.62
N PHE A 182 -5.77 -2.95 -5.38
CA PHE A 182 -4.72 -2.10 -5.93
C PHE A 182 -5.27 -0.97 -6.81
N LEU A 183 -6.23 -1.26 -7.69
CA LEU A 183 -6.91 -0.24 -8.51
C LEU A 183 -7.67 0.76 -7.65
N ALA A 184 -8.39 0.28 -6.63
CA ALA A 184 -9.08 1.14 -5.68
C ALA A 184 -8.09 2.07 -4.95
N LEU A 185 -6.95 1.54 -4.50
CA LEU A 185 -5.86 2.31 -3.90
C LEU A 185 -5.36 3.38 -4.87
N HIS A 186 -5.05 3.03 -6.12
CA HIS A 186 -4.61 3.99 -7.14
C HIS A 186 -5.62 5.13 -7.33
N LEU A 187 -6.92 4.84 -7.42
CA LEU A 187 -7.98 5.85 -7.50
C LEU A 187 -7.95 6.78 -6.28
N GLY A 188 -7.88 6.19 -5.07
CA GLY A 188 -7.84 6.94 -3.82
C GLY A 188 -6.62 7.83 -3.69
N LEU A 189 -5.44 7.36 -4.11
CA LEU A 189 -4.20 8.14 -4.03
C LEU A 189 -4.20 9.33 -5.00
N PHE A 190 -4.70 9.16 -6.23
CA PHE A 190 -4.84 10.31 -7.13
C PHE A 190 -5.87 11.31 -6.60
N ARG A 191 -6.99 10.84 -6.03
CA ARG A 191 -7.96 11.73 -5.39
C ARG A 191 -7.37 12.47 -4.19
N LEU A 192 -6.58 11.79 -3.36
CA LEU A 192 -5.85 12.37 -2.23
C LEU A 192 -4.90 13.48 -2.69
N LEU A 193 -4.25 13.31 -3.84
CA LEU A 193 -3.41 14.34 -4.46
C LEU A 193 -4.20 15.49 -5.10
N GLY A 194 -5.53 15.48 -5.05
CA GLY A 194 -6.42 16.53 -5.54
C GLY A 194 -6.84 16.37 -7.01
N TYR A 195 -6.59 15.22 -7.64
CA TYR A 195 -7.06 15.01 -9.01
C TYR A 195 -8.57 14.73 -9.04
N GLU A 196 -9.29 15.44 -9.90
CA GLU A 196 -10.71 15.14 -10.20
C GLU A 196 -10.89 14.28 -11.44
N LYS A 197 -9.93 14.40 -12.36
CA LYS A 197 -9.85 13.60 -13.58
C LYS A 197 -8.39 13.22 -13.82
N ILE A 198 -8.18 12.12 -14.52
CA ILE A 198 -6.85 11.68 -14.92
C ILE A 198 -6.90 10.96 -16.26
N ASN A 199 -5.88 11.18 -17.09
CA ASN A 199 -5.70 10.38 -18.31
C ASN A 199 -5.53 8.89 -17.96
N LEU A 200 -6.25 8.01 -18.68
CA LEU A 200 -6.26 6.58 -18.40
C LEU A 200 -4.87 5.93 -18.49
N LYS A 201 -4.03 6.33 -19.45
CA LYS A 201 -2.65 5.81 -19.58
C LYS A 201 -1.78 6.27 -18.42
N LYS A 202 -1.99 7.49 -17.91
CA LYS A 202 -1.31 7.98 -16.70
C LYS A 202 -1.77 7.25 -15.45
N PHE A 203 -3.06 6.92 -15.36
CA PHE A 203 -3.62 6.14 -14.26
C PHE A 203 -3.05 4.71 -14.21
N LEU A 204 -2.89 4.08 -15.37
CA LEU A 204 -2.32 2.74 -15.56
C LEU A 204 -0.82 2.76 -15.89
N LYS A 205 -0.10 3.79 -15.42
CA LYS A 205 1.33 3.93 -15.70
C LYS A 205 2.09 2.66 -15.32
N GLY A 206 2.88 2.13 -16.26
CA GLY A 206 3.62 0.87 -16.11
C GLY A 206 2.95 -0.34 -16.78
N ALA A 207 1.72 -0.19 -17.28
CA ALA A 207 1.09 -1.18 -18.14
C ALA A 207 1.55 -1.03 -19.60
N ASP A 208 1.58 -2.16 -20.31
CA ASP A 208 1.76 -2.19 -21.76
C ASP A 208 0.42 -1.90 -22.46
N PHE A 209 0.43 -0.92 -23.36
CA PHE A 209 -0.76 -0.50 -24.09
C PHE A 209 -0.69 -0.92 -25.55
N SER A 210 -1.80 -1.42 -26.09
CA SER A 210 -1.93 -1.60 -27.54
C SER A 210 -1.97 -0.26 -28.25
N HIS A 211 -1.64 -0.26 -29.55
CA HIS A 211 -1.76 0.94 -30.41
C HIS A 211 -3.19 1.51 -30.45
N SER A 212 -4.19 0.64 -30.27
CA SER A 212 -5.61 1.00 -30.23
C SER A 212 -6.10 1.42 -28.85
N PHE A 213 -5.23 1.51 -27.84
CA PHE A 213 -5.66 1.83 -26.48
C PHE A 213 -6.18 3.27 -26.40
N PRO A 214 -7.40 3.48 -25.87
CA PRO A 214 -8.05 4.78 -25.91
C PRO A 214 -7.29 5.83 -25.11
N ASP A 215 -7.26 7.04 -25.66
CA ASP A 215 -6.72 8.22 -24.97
C ASP A 215 -7.88 9.02 -24.39
N VAL A 216 -8.30 8.63 -23.19
CA VAL A 216 -9.49 9.16 -22.52
C VAL A 216 -9.16 9.61 -21.10
N GLU A 217 -9.93 10.58 -20.60
CA GLU A 217 -9.90 10.97 -19.20
C GLU A 217 -10.90 10.16 -18.39
N VAL A 218 -10.46 9.70 -17.22
CA VAL A 218 -11.26 9.01 -16.22
C VAL A 218 -11.60 10.00 -15.12
N ALA A 219 -12.89 10.14 -14.81
CA ALA A 219 -13.33 10.89 -13.64
C ALA A 219 -13.00 10.11 -12.37
N LEU A 220 -12.38 10.77 -11.40
CA LEU A 220 -11.99 10.19 -10.13
C LEU A 220 -13.10 10.44 -9.09
N PRO A 221 -13.70 9.39 -8.53
CA PRO A 221 -14.69 9.54 -7.47
C PRO A 221 -14.05 10.13 -6.20
N GLU A 222 -14.87 10.74 -5.35
CA GLU A 222 -14.44 11.06 -3.99
C GLU A 222 -14.07 9.79 -3.23
N THR A 223 -13.06 9.88 -2.36
CA THR A 223 -12.49 8.71 -1.66
C THR A 223 -13.52 7.93 -0.86
N ARG A 224 -14.48 8.62 -0.23
CA ARG A 224 -15.61 8.02 0.50
C ARG A 224 -16.58 7.20 -0.39
N ASN A 225 -16.57 7.44 -1.69
CA ASN A 225 -17.41 6.75 -2.67
C ASN A 225 -16.67 5.60 -3.35
N ILE A 226 -15.35 5.48 -3.18
CA ILE A 226 -14.59 4.33 -3.68
C ILE A 226 -14.97 3.12 -2.84
N LYS A 227 -15.67 2.19 -3.47
CA LYS A 227 -16.14 0.95 -2.85
C LYS A 227 -15.75 -0.24 -3.71
N LEU A 228 -15.37 -1.31 -3.04
CA LEU A 228 -15.07 -2.59 -3.65
C LEU A 228 -16.35 -3.41 -3.72
N TYR A 229 -16.71 -3.86 -4.92
CA TYR A 229 -17.84 -4.73 -5.18
C TYR A 229 -17.37 -6.07 -5.71
N LYS A 230 -18.01 -7.15 -5.28
CA LYS A 230 -17.76 -8.49 -5.81
C LYS A 230 -18.98 -8.91 -6.60
N LEU A 231 -18.81 -9.08 -7.92
CA LEU A 231 -19.85 -9.62 -8.77
C LEU A 231 -19.93 -11.13 -8.57
N LEU A 232 -21.11 -11.61 -8.19
CA LEU A 232 -21.36 -13.04 -8.00
C LEU A 232 -21.73 -13.76 -9.31
N HIS A 233 -22.12 -13.01 -10.36
CA HIS A 233 -22.44 -13.56 -11.69
C HIS A 233 -21.75 -12.82 -12.86
N ARG A 234 -21.41 -13.57 -13.92
CA ARG A 234 -20.61 -13.12 -15.07
C ARG A 234 -21.46 -12.58 -16.24
N TYR A 235 -20.88 -11.66 -17.00
CA TYR A 235 -21.33 -11.28 -18.35
C TYR A 235 -20.59 -12.08 -19.45
N PRO A 236 -21.27 -12.55 -20.51
CA PRO A 236 -22.71 -12.46 -20.73
C PRO A 236 -23.48 -13.43 -19.83
N VAL A 237 -24.66 -12.99 -19.39
CA VAL A 237 -25.62 -13.80 -18.62
C VAL A 237 -25.94 -15.05 -19.43
N ALA A 238 -25.50 -16.24 -18.99
CA ALA A 238 -25.94 -17.48 -19.63
C ALA A 238 -27.48 -17.51 -19.63
N LYS A 239 -28.11 -17.95 -20.72
CA LYS A 239 -29.57 -17.86 -20.94
C LYS A 239 -30.41 -18.36 -19.76
N THR A 240 -29.87 -19.27 -18.95
CA THR A 240 -30.44 -19.82 -17.71
C THR A 240 -30.60 -18.83 -16.56
N TYR A 241 -29.88 -17.70 -16.54
CA TYR A 241 -29.90 -16.71 -15.46
C TYR A 241 -30.68 -15.42 -15.79
N LYS A 242 -31.20 -15.29 -17.02
CA LYS A 242 -31.97 -14.10 -17.45
C LYS A 242 -33.21 -13.81 -16.59
N ASN A 243 -33.67 -14.79 -15.80
CA ASN A 243 -34.92 -14.73 -15.05
C ASN A 243 -34.75 -15.02 -13.54
N GLN A 244 -33.52 -14.99 -12.99
CA GLN A 244 -33.34 -15.11 -11.54
C GLN A 244 -33.37 -13.71 -10.91
N GLU A 245 -34.28 -13.49 -9.96
CA GLU A 245 -34.26 -12.28 -9.12
C GLU A 245 -32.91 -12.22 -8.39
N ALA A 246 -32.24 -11.08 -8.53
CA ALA A 246 -30.99 -10.84 -7.83
C ALA A 246 -31.26 -10.81 -6.31
N LYS A 247 -30.71 -11.79 -5.59
CA LYS A 247 -30.90 -12.00 -4.15
C LYS A 247 -30.14 -10.99 -3.30
N TYR A 248 -29.11 -10.35 -3.85
CA TYR A 248 -28.18 -9.47 -3.14
C TYR A 248 -28.15 -8.03 -3.66
N VAL A 249 -29.25 -7.54 -4.24
CA VAL A 249 -29.38 -6.12 -4.60
C VAL A 249 -29.52 -5.27 -3.33
N ASN A 250 -28.74 -4.20 -3.21
CA ASN A 250 -28.76 -3.25 -2.08
C ASN A 250 -28.24 -3.79 -0.73
N LEU A 251 -27.41 -4.85 -0.70
CA LEU A 251 -26.68 -5.17 0.52
C LEU A 251 -25.72 -4.02 0.89
N THR A 252 -25.87 -3.49 2.09
CA THR A 252 -24.98 -2.49 2.69
C THR A 252 -23.89 -3.10 3.58
N LYS A 253 -23.97 -4.40 3.86
CA LYS A 253 -23.01 -5.11 4.70
C LYS A 253 -21.79 -5.53 3.90
N MET A 254 -20.63 -4.97 4.23
CA MET A 254 -19.34 -5.42 3.71
C MET A 254 -18.99 -6.80 4.27
N ARG A 255 -18.59 -7.72 3.40
CA ARG A 255 -17.95 -8.99 3.76
C ARG A 255 -16.54 -9.01 3.18
N ASN A 256 -15.54 -9.19 4.03
CA ASN A 256 -14.12 -9.17 3.63
C ASN A 256 -13.70 -7.92 2.83
N GLY A 257 -14.32 -6.77 3.10
CA GLY A 257 -14.05 -5.50 2.39
C GLY A 257 -14.85 -5.30 1.10
N TYR A 258 -15.67 -6.28 0.68
CA TYR A 258 -16.49 -6.19 -0.54
C TYR A 258 -17.97 -6.06 -0.22
N ILE A 259 -18.68 -5.37 -1.11
CA ILE A 259 -20.14 -5.44 -1.22
C ILE A 259 -20.49 -6.47 -2.29
N ASP A 260 -21.16 -7.55 -1.90
CA ASP A 260 -21.63 -8.56 -2.84
C ASP A 260 -22.74 -7.98 -3.73
N LEU A 261 -22.62 -8.17 -5.05
CA LEU A 261 -23.61 -7.76 -6.03
C LEU A 261 -23.86 -8.93 -7.00
N ASP A 262 -25.12 -9.36 -7.11
CA ASP A 262 -25.47 -10.50 -7.97
C ASP A 262 -25.31 -10.17 -9.46
N LEU A 263 -25.95 -9.10 -9.90
CA LEU A 263 -26.00 -8.70 -11.31
C LEU A 263 -25.89 -7.19 -11.41
N LEU A 264 -25.06 -6.71 -12.34
CA LEU A 264 -25.03 -5.31 -12.73
C LEU A 264 -25.92 -5.13 -13.97
N GLN A 265 -27.06 -4.46 -13.82
CA GLN A 265 -27.92 -4.12 -14.96
C GLN A 265 -27.39 -2.87 -15.67
N ASN A 266 -27.61 -2.77 -16.99
CA ASN A 266 -27.15 -1.61 -17.78
C ASN A 266 -27.71 -0.29 -17.24
N ASP A 267 -28.96 -0.31 -16.79
CA ASP A 267 -29.66 0.87 -16.26
C ASP A 267 -29.04 1.35 -14.93
N ASP A 268 -28.35 0.46 -14.21
CA ASP A 268 -27.69 0.75 -12.94
C ASP A 268 -26.26 1.26 -13.09
N ILE A 269 -25.65 1.21 -14.28
CA ILE A 269 -24.22 1.57 -14.47
C ILE A 269 -23.90 2.96 -13.90
N LYS A 270 -24.82 3.93 -14.07
CA LYS A 270 -24.66 5.29 -13.52
C LYS A 270 -24.59 5.29 -11.99
N LYS A 271 -25.36 4.44 -11.31
CA LYS A 271 -25.41 4.32 -9.84
C LYS A 271 -24.08 3.84 -9.26
N TYR A 272 -23.32 3.07 -10.03
CA TYR A 272 -22.04 2.50 -9.60
C TYR A 272 -20.81 3.26 -10.12
N THR A 273 -20.99 4.49 -10.59
CA THR A 273 -19.87 5.35 -10.98
C THR A 273 -18.90 5.52 -9.80
N GLY A 274 -17.62 5.19 -10.00
CA GLY A 274 -16.59 5.26 -8.96
C GLY A 274 -16.41 4.01 -8.11
N CYS A 275 -17.12 2.93 -8.42
CA CYS A 275 -16.96 1.64 -7.78
C CYS A 275 -15.94 0.77 -8.53
N VAL A 276 -15.20 -0.05 -7.80
CA VAL A 276 -14.29 -1.04 -8.39
C VAL A 276 -14.89 -2.43 -8.24
N PHE A 277 -14.97 -3.15 -9.35
CA PHE A 277 -15.60 -4.47 -9.39
C PHE A 277 -14.56 -5.57 -9.49
N LEU A 278 -14.64 -6.51 -8.57
CA LEU A 278 -14.02 -7.83 -8.67
C LEU A 278 -15.02 -8.76 -9.36
N ASN A 279 -14.62 -9.31 -10.51
CA ASN A 279 -15.33 -10.41 -11.14
C ASN A 279 -14.71 -11.71 -10.62
N ALA A 280 -15.36 -12.43 -9.71
CA ALA A 280 -14.74 -13.56 -9.01
C ALA A 280 -14.59 -14.81 -9.90
N ALA A 281 -13.58 -15.63 -9.59
CA ALA A 281 -13.13 -16.83 -10.33
C ALA A 281 -14.21 -17.76 -10.91
N GLY A 282 -13.98 -18.13 -12.19
CA GLY A 282 -14.80 -18.98 -13.07
C GLY A 282 -14.68 -18.59 -14.55
N ALA A 283 -13.50 -18.08 -14.95
CA ALA A 283 -13.30 -17.45 -16.24
C ALA A 283 -12.09 -18.02 -16.99
N PRO A 284 -12.32 -18.48 -18.23
CA PRO A 284 -12.46 -19.92 -18.55
C PRO A 284 -11.44 -20.84 -17.87
#